data_AF-A0A951ZAG6-F1
#
_entry.id   AF-A0A951ZAG6-F1
#
_cell.length_a   1.000
_cell.length_b   1.000
_cell.length_c   1.000
_cell.angle_alpha   90.00
_cell.angle_beta   90.00
_cell.angle_gamma   90.00
#
_symmetry.space_group_name_H-M   'P 1'
#
loop_
_entity.id
_entity.type
_entity.pdbx_description
1 polymer ?
#
loop_
_entity_poly.entity_id
_entity_poly.type
_entity_poly.pdbx_seq_one_letter_code
_entity_poly.pdbx_strand_id
1 'polypeptide(L)'
;MQAEKRRRLREQGWKVAGPEELLGLGDDEMAYIELRLKLADGLKAKRHARGMTQVELAKLVGSSQSRVAKMEAGDPAVSLDLLVRSLLALGASSRELARIIAQG
;
A
#
# COMPACT_ATOMS: atom_id res chain seq x y z
N MET A 1 17.10 0.66 4.10
CA MET A 1 17.94 0.93 5.31
C MET A 1 19.40 0.70 4.93
N GLN A 2 20.31 1.64 5.22
CA GLN A 2 21.73 1.53 4.84
C GLN A 2 22.43 0.35 5.52
N ALA A 3 23.24 -0.42 4.78
CA ALA A 3 23.88 -1.65 5.24
C ALA A 3 24.80 -1.42 6.46
N GLU A 4 25.52 -0.31 6.50
CA GLU A 4 26.41 0.05 7.60
C GLU A 4 25.68 0.24 8.94
N LYS A 5 24.49 0.86 8.90
CA LYS A 5 23.67 1.04 10.10
C LYS A 5 23.23 -0.31 10.68
N ARG A 6 22.86 -1.28 9.82
CA ARG A 6 22.50 -2.62 10.26
C ARG A 6 23.68 -3.33 10.94
N ARG A 7 24.89 -3.20 10.38
CA ARG A 7 26.12 -3.78 10.95
C ARG A 7 26.42 -3.22 12.34
N ARG A 8 26.44 -1.89 12.48
CA ARG A 8 26.72 -1.21 13.76
C ARG A 8 25.74 -1.60 14.87
N LEU A 9 24.45 -1.72 14.54
CA LEU A 9 23.43 -2.15 15.50
C LEU A 9 23.66 -3.59 15.97
N ARG A 10 24.00 -4.51 15.05
CA ARG A 10 24.32 -5.90 15.41
C ARG A 10 25.57 -6.02 16.28
N GLU A 11 26.63 -5.27 15.97
CA GLU A 11 27.86 -5.22 16.77
C GLU A 11 27.61 -4.73 18.21
N GLN A 12 26.61 -3.86 18.39
CA GLN A 12 26.16 -3.37 19.70
C GLN A 12 25.17 -4.32 20.39
N GLY A 13 24.98 -5.55 19.88
CA GLY A 13 24.09 -6.55 20.45
C GLY A 13 22.60 -6.37 20.12
N TRP A 14 22.24 -5.42 19.25
CA TRP A 14 20.84 -5.23 18.86
C TRP A 14 20.42 -6.27 17.81
N LYS A 15 19.24 -6.87 18.01
CA LYS A 15 18.60 -7.73 17.02
C LYS A 15 18.09 -6.89 15.84
N VAL A 16 18.61 -7.16 14.64
CA VAL A 16 18.19 -6.49 13.40
C VAL A 16 17.53 -7.52 12.49
N ALA A 17 16.20 -7.54 12.53
CA ALA A 17 15.31 -8.48 11.85
C ALA A 17 14.45 -7.77 10.77
N GLY A 18 13.85 -8.55 9.87
CA GLY A 18 12.79 -8.09 8.98
C GLY A 18 11.44 -7.94 9.73
N PRO A 19 10.44 -7.29 9.14
CA PRO A 19 9.09 -7.21 9.71
C PRO A 19 8.50 -8.58 10.05
N GLU A 20 8.78 -9.58 9.20
CA GLU A 20 8.30 -10.96 9.31
C GLU A 20 8.77 -11.58 10.63
N GLU A 21 10.08 -11.53 10.86
CA GLU A 21 10.71 -12.08 12.06
C GLU A 21 10.42 -11.22 13.32
N LEU A 22 10.30 -9.90 13.17
CA LEU A 22 10.02 -9.01 14.30
C LEU A 22 8.58 -9.17 14.82
N LEU A 23 7.62 -9.33 13.91
CA LEU A 23 6.19 -9.40 14.23
C LEU A 23 5.66 -10.85 14.27
N GLY A 24 6.48 -11.82 13.89
CA GLY A 24 6.10 -13.24 13.87
C GLY A 24 5.05 -13.55 12.79
N LEU A 25 5.13 -12.88 11.64
CA LEU A 25 4.14 -12.98 10.57
C LEU A 25 4.42 -14.17 9.67
N GLY A 26 3.37 -14.90 9.31
CA GLY A 26 3.39 -15.93 8.27
C GLY A 26 3.59 -15.34 6.87
N ASP A 27 3.98 -16.19 5.92
CA ASP A 27 4.15 -15.80 4.51
C ASP A 27 2.85 -15.25 3.91
N ASP A 28 1.71 -15.79 4.31
CA ASP A 28 0.38 -15.38 3.88
C ASP A 28 -0.03 -14.02 4.46
N GLU A 29 0.25 -13.78 5.74
CA GLU A 29 0.02 -12.48 6.39
C GLU A 29 0.88 -11.38 5.76
N MET A 30 2.14 -11.70 5.47
CA MET A 30 3.05 -10.80 4.78
C MET A 30 2.58 -10.48 3.37
N ALA A 31 2.21 -11.50 2.60
CA ALA A 31 1.65 -11.31 1.26
C ALA A 31 0.39 -10.44 1.29
N TYR A 32 -0.47 -10.61 2.30
CA TYR A 32 -1.68 -9.80 2.50
C TYR A 32 -1.37 -8.33 2.84
N ILE A 33 -0.37 -8.09 3.69
CA ILE A 33 0.10 -6.75 4.03
C ILE A 33 0.68 -6.07 2.78
N GLU A 34 1.58 -6.76 2.07
CA GLU A 34 2.18 -6.25 0.84
C GLU A 34 1.13 -5.92 -0.21
N LEU A 35 0.16 -6.81 -0.42
CA LEU A 35 -0.94 -6.59 -1.38
C LEU A 35 -1.67 -5.28 -1.08
N ARG A 36 -2.00 -5.00 0.19
CA ARG A 36 -2.66 -3.75 0.59
C ARG A 36 -1.78 -2.54 0.29
N LEU A 37 -0.51 -2.58 0.67
CA LEU A 37 0.41 -1.46 0.45
C LEU A 37 0.55 -1.16 -1.04
N LYS A 38 0.74 -2.19 -1.88
CA LYS A 38 0.81 -2.05 -3.33
C LYS A 38 -0.44 -1.42 -3.92
N LEU A 39 -1.63 -1.88 -3.50
CA LEU A 39 -2.89 -1.32 -3.97
C LEU A 39 -3.10 0.13 -3.52
N ALA A 40 -2.72 0.48 -2.29
CA ALA A 40 -2.79 1.85 -1.76
C ALA A 40 -1.87 2.81 -2.54
N ASP A 41 -0.62 2.40 -2.75
CA ASP A 41 0.37 3.18 -3.51
C ASP A 41 -0.05 3.29 -4.98
N GLY A 42 -0.52 2.20 -5.58
CA GLY A 42 -1.06 2.19 -6.95
C GLY A 42 -2.24 3.14 -7.10
N LEU A 43 -3.15 3.19 -6.12
CA LEU A 43 -4.28 4.10 -6.12
C LEU A 43 -3.82 5.56 -6.10
N LYS A 44 -2.91 5.89 -5.18
CA LYS A 44 -2.33 7.23 -5.05
C LYS A 44 -1.62 7.66 -6.34
N ALA A 45 -0.77 6.79 -6.91
CA ALA A 45 -0.07 7.05 -8.15
C ALA A 45 -1.03 7.28 -9.33
N LYS A 46 -2.06 6.44 -9.47
CA LYS A 46 -3.09 6.58 -10.50
C LYS A 46 -3.87 7.89 -10.36
N ARG A 47 -4.25 8.26 -9.13
CA ARG A 47 -4.92 9.54 -8.84
C ARG A 47 -4.04 10.72 -9.28
N HIS A 48 -2.76 10.72 -8.90
CA HIS A 48 -1.82 11.77 -9.29
C HIS A 48 -1.62 11.83 -10.81
N ALA A 49 -1.53 10.69 -11.49
CA ALA A 49 -1.42 10.63 -12.96
C ALA A 49 -2.64 11.24 -13.67
N ARG A 50 -3.82 11.25 -13.02
CA ARG A 50 -5.03 11.92 -13.52
C ARG A 50 -5.16 13.39 -13.08
N GLY A 51 -4.19 13.92 -12.33
CA GLY A 51 -4.24 15.30 -11.82
C GLY A 51 -5.33 15.54 -10.79
N MET A 52 -5.84 14.49 -10.14
CA MET A 52 -6.97 14.60 -9.21
C MET A 52 -6.50 14.83 -7.77
N THR A 53 -7.25 15.63 -7.03
CA THR A 53 -7.19 15.75 -5.56
C THR A 53 -7.89 14.56 -4.89
N GLN A 54 -7.62 14.35 -3.60
CA GLN A 54 -8.32 13.31 -2.82
C GLN A 54 -9.83 13.59 -2.72
N VAL A 55 -10.25 14.86 -2.74
CA VAL A 55 -11.68 15.25 -2.72
C VAL A 55 -12.36 14.84 -4.02
N GLU A 56 -11.70 15.02 -5.17
CA GLU A 56 -12.27 14.62 -6.46
C GLU A 56 -12.38 13.11 -6.60
N LEU A 57 -11.36 12.37 -6.14
CA LEU A 57 -11.46 10.90 -6.06
C LEU A 57 -12.59 10.47 -5.12
N ALA A 58 -12.73 11.14 -3.97
CA ALA A 58 -13.81 10.84 -3.03
C ALA A 58 -15.19 11.00 -3.67
N LYS A 59 -15.41 12.09 -4.43
CA LYS A 59 -16.64 12.30 -5.19
C LYS A 59 -16.85 11.22 -6.25
N LEU A 60 -15.81 10.84 -6.98
CA LEU A 60 -15.87 9.81 -8.03
C LEU A 60 -16.33 8.46 -7.49
N VAL A 61 -15.90 8.08 -6.28
CA VAL A 61 -16.15 6.75 -5.70
C VAL A 61 -17.23 6.75 -4.60
N GLY A 62 -17.99 7.84 -4.46
CA GLY A 62 -19.06 7.95 -3.46
C GLY A 62 -18.57 7.83 -2.02
N SER A 63 -17.44 8.46 -1.70
CA SER A 63 -16.74 8.34 -0.42
C SER A 63 -16.41 9.72 0.17
N SER A 64 -15.76 9.75 1.33
CA SER A 64 -15.23 10.98 1.95
C SER A 64 -13.74 11.16 1.63
N GLN A 65 -13.27 12.41 1.62
CA GLN A 65 -11.85 12.70 1.44
C GLN A 65 -10.98 12.02 2.52
N SER A 66 -11.44 12.01 3.77
CA SER A 66 -10.73 11.31 4.86
C SER A 66 -10.61 9.81 4.60
N ARG A 67 -11.67 9.16 4.10
CA ARG A 67 -11.60 7.74 3.72
C ARG A 67 -10.63 7.54 2.57
N VAL A 68 -10.62 8.41 1.55
CA VAL A 68 -9.60 8.35 0.48
C VAL A 68 -8.18 8.52 1.01
N ALA A 69 -7.95 9.44 1.96
CA ALA A 69 -6.64 9.59 2.59
C ALA A 69 -6.20 8.30 3.31
N LYS A 70 -7.13 7.62 4.01
CA LYS A 70 -6.90 6.31 4.62
C LYS A 70 -6.61 5.22 3.59
N MET A 71 -7.32 5.22 2.46
CA MET A 71 -7.06 4.30 1.35
C MET A 71 -5.63 4.43 0.85
N GLU A 72 -5.16 5.66 0.60
CA GLU A 72 -3.81 5.93 0.12
C GLU A 72 -2.71 5.73 1.16
N ALA A 73 -3.08 5.69 2.44
CA ALA A 73 -2.17 5.36 3.54
C ALA A 73 -2.08 3.85 3.82
N GLY A 74 -2.88 3.02 3.14
CA GLY A 74 -2.97 1.59 3.43
C GLY A 74 -3.55 1.30 4.83
N ASP A 75 -4.45 2.15 5.32
CA ASP A 75 -5.08 2.00 6.64
C ASP A 75 -5.88 0.68 6.72
N PRO A 76 -5.72 -0.12 7.79
CA PRO A 76 -6.39 -1.42 7.92
C PRO A 76 -7.92 -1.33 8.02
N ALA A 77 -8.48 -0.17 8.35
CA ALA A 77 -9.93 0.05 8.33
C ALA A 77 -10.52 0.14 6.90
N VAL A 78 -9.66 0.16 5.87
CA VAL A 78 -10.07 0.12 4.45
C VAL A 78 -9.96 -1.30 3.93
N SER A 79 -11.05 -1.78 3.30
CA SER A 79 -11.08 -3.10 2.65
C SER A 79 -10.28 -3.11 1.34
N LEU A 80 -9.73 -4.28 1.01
CA LEU A 80 -9.09 -4.50 -0.30
C LEU A 80 -10.07 -4.33 -1.47
N ASP A 81 -11.33 -4.76 -1.31
CA ASP A 81 -12.39 -4.57 -2.31
C ASP A 81 -12.57 -3.07 -2.64
N LEU A 82 -12.57 -2.19 -1.64
CA LEU A 82 -12.70 -0.76 -1.86
C LEU A 82 -11.49 -0.17 -2.59
N LEU A 83 -10.27 -0.61 -2.27
CA LEU A 83 -9.06 -0.21 -3.01
C LEU A 83 -9.15 -0.60 -4.49
N VAL A 84 -9.54 -1.85 -4.77
CA VAL A 84 -9.68 -2.37 -6.14
C VAL A 84 -10.78 -1.63 -6.90
N ARG A 85 -11.96 -1.42 -6.31
CA ARG A 85 -13.05 -0.65 -6.93
C ARG A 85 -12.65 0.77 -7.26
N SER A 86 -11.92 1.44 -6.37
CA SER A 86 -11.46 2.81 -6.62
C SER A 86 -10.40 2.89 -7.73
N LEU A 87 -9.51 1.91 -7.82
CA LEU A 87 -8.58 1.78 -8.94
C LEU A 87 -9.32 1.58 -10.27
N LEU A 88 -10.32 0.69 -10.30
CA LEU A 88 -11.17 0.47 -11.47
C LEU A 88 -11.97 1.73 -11.85
N ALA A 89 -12.53 2.45 -10.88
CA ALA A 89 -13.24 3.71 -11.11
C ALA A 89 -12.33 4.81 -11.67
N LEU A 90 -11.05 4.81 -11.30
CA LEU A 90 -10.03 5.66 -11.91
C LEU A 90 -9.61 5.23 -13.32
N GLY A 91 -10.13 4.11 -13.83
CA GLY A 91 -9.85 3.58 -15.16
C GLY A 91 -8.66 2.62 -15.20
N ALA A 92 -8.27 2.01 -14.08
CA ALA A 92 -7.26 0.96 -14.09
C ALA A 92 -7.78 -0.26 -14.88
N SER A 93 -6.96 -0.77 -15.80
CA SER A 93 -7.26 -2.03 -16.50
C SER A 93 -6.86 -3.23 -15.64
N SER A 94 -7.38 -4.42 -15.93
CA SER A 94 -6.95 -5.67 -15.26
C SER A 94 -5.45 -5.91 -15.40
N ARG A 95 -4.85 -5.53 -16.54
CA ARG A 95 -3.39 -5.63 -16.77
C ARG A 95 -2.61 -4.66 -15.89
N GLU A 96 -3.16 -3.49 -15.60
CA GLU A 96 -2.54 -2.52 -14.71
C GLU A 96 -2.68 -2.94 -13.24
N LEU A 97 -3.84 -3.46 -12.83
CA LEU A 97 -4.02 -4.08 -11.52
C LEU A 97 -3.02 -5.21 -11.29
N ALA A 98 -2.87 -6.11 -12.26
CA ALA A 98 -1.88 -7.19 -12.19
C ALA A 98 -0.45 -6.64 -12.03
N ARG A 99 -0.12 -5.55 -12.73
CA ARG A 99 1.19 -4.87 -12.58
C ARG A 99 1.37 -4.25 -11.19
N ILE A 100 0.34 -3.62 -10.63
CA ILE A 100 0.38 -3.07 -9.26
C ILE A 100 0.64 -4.20 -8.26
N ILE A 101 -0.06 -5.32 -8.41
CA ILE A 101 0.06 -6.48 -7.50
C ILE A 101 1.44 -7.15 -7.64
N ALA A 102 1.93 -7.29 -8.87
CA ALA A 102 3.20 -7.93 -9.18
C ALA A 102 4.42 -7.03 -8.93
N GLN A 103 4.25 -5.72 -8.73
CA GLN A 103 5.37 -4.81 -8.45
C GLN A 103 6.03 -5.17 -7.12
N GLY A 104 7.35 -5.36 -7.17
CA GLY A 104 8.22 -5.73 -6.05
C GLY A 104 9.67 -5.68 -6.52
#